data_AF-A0AB34X098-F1
#
_entry.id   AF-A0AB34X098-F1
#
_cell.length_a   1.000
_cell.length_b   1.000
_cell.length_c   1.000
_cell.angle_alpha   90.00
_cell.angle_beta   90.00
_cell.angle_gamma   90.00
#
_symmetry.space_group_name_H-M   'P 1'
#
loop_
_entity.id
_entity.type
_entity.pdbx_description
1 polymer ?
#
loop_
_entity_poly.entity_id
_entity_poly.type
_entity_poly.pdbx_seq_one_letter_code
_entity_poly.pdbx_strand_id
1 'polypeptide(L)'
;MSEEVLTGTQPAGQVKRVDCEHSHNSQVVGIKKLSGNNYPGEKQLYDLALKECAQEFESFVGTSYRDSKWDLYPLSPTETTWQDEGERKLTCVALSLPGQKSSLKDSGK
;
A
#
# COMPACT_ATOMS: atom_id res chain seq x y z
N MET A 1 -22.05 -11.53 -17.78
CA MET A 1 -20.82 -11.41 -16.98
C MET A 1 -19.75 -10.78 -17.88
N SER A 2 -19.82 -9.48 -18.08
CA SER A 2 -18.88 -8.61 -18.82
C SER A 2 -19.23 -7.21 -18.33
N GLU A 3 -18.34 -6.34 -17.85
CA GLU A 3 -17.00 -6.01 -18.32
C GLU A 3 -15.95 -6.08 -17.19
N GLU A 4 -14.79 -6.67 -17.50
CA GLU A 4 -13.55 -6.57 -16.72
C GLU A 4 -12.77 -5.35 -17.22
N VAL A 5 -12.32 -4.46 -16.33
CA VAL A 5 -11.38 -3.39 -16.70
C VAL A 5 -10.25 -3.30 -15.68
N LEU A 6 -9.06 -3.69 -16.15
CA LEU A 6 -7.75 -3.45 -15.51
C LEU A 6 -6.89 -2.66 -16.50
N THR A 7 -6.71 -1.35 -16.29
CA THR A 7 -5.79 -0.55 -17.13
C THR A 7 -4.47 -0.32 -16.41
N GLY A 8 -3.63 -1.35 -16.44
CA GLY A 8 -2.19 -1.26 -16.29
C GLY A 8 -1.57 -2.01 -17.46
N THR A 9 -0.56 -1.45 -18.12
CA THR A 9 0.17 -2.13 -19.21
C THR A 9 0.98 -3.35 -18.71
N GLN A 10 0.96 -3.63 -17.40
CA GLN A 10 1.64 -4.75 -16.77
C GLN A 10 0.69 -5.90 -16.43
N PRO A 11 1.17 -7.16 -16.53
CA PRO A 11 0.43 -8.32 -16.07
C PRO A 11 -0.02 -8.16 -14.62
N ALA A 12 -1.19 -8.68 -14.29
CA ALA A 12 -1.66 -8.76 -12.91
C ALA A 12 -0.59 -9.42 -12.02
N GLY A 13 -0.29 -8.80 -10.87
CA GLY A 13 0.76 -9.24 -9.96
C GLY A 13 2.15 -8.68 -10.27
N GLN A 14 2.35 -7.89 -11.33
CA GLN A 14 3.60 -7.16 -11.56
C GLN A 14 3.49 -5.69 -11.20
N VAL A 15 4.40 -5.21 -10.35
CA VAL A 15 4.56 -3.80 -10.02
C VAL A 15 5.99 -3.40 -10.37
N LYS A 16 6.16 -2.30 -11.10
CA LYS A 16 7.48 -1.72 -11.40
C LYS A 16 7.67 -0.47 -10.57
N ARG A 17 8.83 -0.33 -9.92
CA ARG A 17 9.23 0.94 -9.30
C ARG A 17 9.59 1.93 -10.41
N VAL A 18 9.05 3.14 -10.29
CA VAL A 18 9.35 4.29 -11.17
C VAL A 18 9.65 5.51 -10.30
N ASP A 19 10.34 6.49 -10.86
CA ASP A 19 10.52 7.79 -10.19
C ASP A 19 9.20 8.56 -10.14
N CYS A 20 9.05 9.45 -9.16
CA CYS A 20 7.78 10.15 -8.92
C CYS A 20 7.34 11.03 -10.11
N GLU A 21 8.28 11.48 -10.93
CA GLU A 21 8.05 12.27 -12.15
C GLU A 21 7.37 11.45 -13.26
N HIS A 22 7.44 10.12 -13.17
CA HIS A 22 6.71 9.22 -14.06
C HIS A 22 5.29 9.01 -13.54
N SER A 23 4.36 8.84 -14.48
CA SER A 23 2.96 8.56 -14.13
C SER A 23 2.85 7.26 -13.34
N HIS A 24 2.29 7.31 -12.13
CA HIS A 24 2.05 6.16 -11.27
C HIS A 24 0.74 6.32 -10.49
N ASN A 25 0.08 5.21 -10.19
CA ASN A 25 -1.22 5.15 -9.50
C ASN A 25 -1.10 4.61 -8.06
N SER A 26 0.11 4.32 -7.62
CA SER A 26 0.39 3.76 -6.31
C SER A 26 1.74 4.25 -5.81
N GLN A 27 1.81 4.63 -4.54
CA GLN A 27 3.04 5.07 -3.89
C GLN A 27 3.16 4.40 -2.52
N VAL A 28 4.33 3.82 -2.24
CA VAL A 28 4.64 3.32 -0.90
C VAL A 28 4.87 4.52 0.01
N VAL A 29 4.03 4.66 1.04
CA VAL A 29 4.09 5.75 2.02
C VAL A 29 4.72 5.32 3.34
N GLY A 30 4.83 4.01 3.57
CA GLY A 30 5.47 3.45 4.77
C GLY A 30 5.78 1.96 4.63
N ILE A 31 6.78 1.49 5.38
CA ILE A 31 7.10 0.08 5.54
C ILE A 31 7.32 -0.21 7.02
N LYS A 32 6.52 -1.12 7.59
CA LYS A 32 6.65 -1.52 8.98
C LYS A 32 7.10 -2.97 9.09
N LYS A 33 8.26 -3.21 9.70
CA LYS A 33 8.72 -4.57 10.00
C LYS A 33 7.83 -5.17 11.09
N LEU A 34 7.51 -6.45 10.92
CA LEU A 34 6.75 -7.24 11.87
C LEU A 34 7.69 -8.19 12.60
N SER A 35 7.43 -8.37 13.89
CA SER A 35 8.12 -9.32 14.75
C SER A 35 7.18 -10.45 15.13
N GLY A 36 7.71 -11.65 15.30
CA GLY A 36 6.95 -12.81 15.73
C GLY A 36 7.41 -14.06 15.00
N ASN A 37 7.33 -15.19 15.69
CA ASN A 37 7.74 -16.48 15.13
C ASN A 37 6.57 -17.15 14.39
N ASN A 38 5.36 -17.05 14.96
CA ASN A 38 4.17 -17.67 14.41
C ASN A 38 3.35 -16.66 13.61
N TYR A 39 2.70 -17.14 12.55
CA TYR A 39 1.77 -16.32 11.77
C TYR A 39 0.56 -15.97 12.65
N PRO A 40 0.24 -14.67 12.83
CA PRO A 40 -0.84 -14.23 13.72
C PRO A 40 -2.25 -14.52 13.18
N GLY A 41 -2.36 -14.97 11.93
CA GLY A 41 -3.63 -15.12 11.24
C GLY A 41 -4.00 -13.87 10.44
N GLU A 42 -4.70 -14.08 9.34
CA GLU A 42 -5.01 -13.05 8.35
C GLU A 42 -5.78 -11.87 8.95
N LYS A 43 -6.83 -12.14 9.73
CA LYS A 43 -7.67 -11.08 10.32
C LYS A 43 -6.88 -10.16 11.25
N GLN A 44 -6.11 -10.73 12.18
CA GLN A 44 -5.31 -9.96 13.13
C GLN A 44 -4.26 -9.13 12.42
N LEU A 45 -3.63 -9.70 11.39
CA LEU A 45 -2.63 -9.04 10.59
C LEU A 45 -3.22 -7.90 9.76
N TYR A 46 -4.40 -8.10 9.19
CA TYR A 46 -5.11 -7.08 8.43
C TYR A 46 -5.53 -5.89 9.31
N ASP A 47 -6.08 -6.15 10.50
CA ASP A 47 -6.46 -5.09 11.45
C ASP A 47 -5.22 -4.28 11.88
N LEU A 48 -4.08 -4.95 12.12
CA LEU A 48 -2.81 -4.30 12.41
C LEU A 48 -2.31 -3.48 11.21
N ALA A 49 -2.39 -4.04 10.00
CA ALA A 49 -1.97 -3.38 8.77
C ALA A 49 -2.74 -2.08 8.54
N LEU A 50 -4.07 -2.12 8.66
CA LEU A 50 -4.91 -0.94 8.53
C LEU A 50 -4.54 0.14 9.54
N LYS A 51 -4.34 -0.24 10.81
CA LYS A 51 -4.00 0.71 11.87
C LYS A 51 -2.65 1.38 11.62
N GLU A 52 -1.60 0.59 11.42
CA GLU A 52 -0.23 1.12 11.25
C GLU A 52 -0.14 1.93 9.95
N CYS A 53 -0.72 1.42 8.86
CA CYS A 53 -0.65 2.10 7.57
C CYS A 53 -1.51 3.36 7.49
N ALA A 54 -2.60 3.47 8.27
CA ALA A 54 -3.35 4.72 8.37
C ALA A 54 -2.49 5.84 9.00
N GLN A 55 -1.66 5.51 9.99
CA GLN A 55 -0.75 6.46 10.62
C GLN A 55 0.37 6.89 9.68
N GLU A 56 1.01 5.94 9.00
CA GLU A 56 2.05 6.23 8.00
C GLU A 56 1.51 7.08 6.85
N PHE A 57 0.31 6.77 6.38
CA PHE A 57 -0.37 7.54 5.35
C PHE A 57 -0.59 8.98 5.78
N GLU A 58 -1.21 9.21 6.95
CA GLU A 58 -1.49 10.56 7.43
C GLU A 58 -0.20 11.37 7.63
N SER A 59 0.85 10.72 8.17
CA SER A 59 2.15 11.35 8.33
C SER A 59 2.83 11.71 7.01
N PHE A 60 2.58 10.96 5.94
CA PHE A 60 3.19 11.19 4.63
C PHE A 60 2.38 12.18 3.78
N VAL A 61 1.07 11.99 3.71
CA VAL A 61 0.13 12.76 2.87
C VAL A 61 -0.30 14.06 3.54
N GLY A 62 -0.21 14.13 4.87
CA GLY A 62 -0.62 15.28 5.68
C GLY A 62 -2.12 15.34 5.97
N THR A 63 -2.89 14.31 5.59
CA THR A 63 -4.33 14.18 5.83
C THR A 63 -4.69 12.71 5.92
N SER A 64 -5.70 12.36 6.73
CA SER A 64 -6.15 10.98 6.86
C SER A 64 -6.62 10.43 5.49
N TYR A 65 -6.45 9.13 5.24
CA TYR A 65 -6.93 8.51 3.99
C TYR A 65 -8.45 8.61 3.84
N ARG A 66 -9.19 8.85 4.92
CA ARG A 66 -10.65 9.02 4.92
C ARG A 66 -11.08 10.42 4.48
N ASP A 67 -10.23 11.41 4.69
CA ASP A 67 -10.51 12.81 4.37
C ASP A 67 -9.71 13.31 3.15
N SER A 68 -8.75 12.53 2.68
CA SER A 68 -7.95 12.83 1.50
C SER A 68 -8.59 12.30 0.21
N LYS A 69 -8.12 12.79 -0.93
CA LYS A 69 -8.48 12.27 -2.25
C LYS A 69 -7.76 10.97 -2.65
N TRP A 70 -6.88 10.43 -1.80
CA TRP A 70 -6.12 9.21 -2.06
C TRP A 70 -6.59 8.07 -1.15
N ASP A 71 -6.65 6.87 -1.71
CA ASP A 71 -7.04 5.68 -0.96
C ASP A 71 -5.84 5.02 -0.29
N LEU A 72 -6.10 4.24 0.76
CA LEU A 72 -5.11 3.44 1.46
C LEU A 72 -5.28 1.95 1.12
N TYR A 73 -4.19 1.32 0.71
CA TYR A 73 -4.11 -0.13 0.47
C TYR A 73 -2.93 -0.74 1.24
N PRO A 74 -3.17 -1.33 2.43
CA PRO A 74 -2.14 -2.05 3.16
C PRO A 74 -1.86 -3.40 2.51
N LEU A 75 -0.58 -3.67 2.24
CA LEU A 75 -0.10 -4.99 1.86
C LEU A 75 0.48 -5.66 3.10
N SER A 76 -0.06 -6.81 3.46
CA SER A 76 0.43 -7.65 4.55
C SER A 76 0.96 -8.98 4.01
N PRO A 77 1.90 -9.63 4.71
CA PRO A 77 2.34 -10.97 4.34
C PRO A 77 1.18 -11.96 4.45
N THR A 78 1.18 -12.95 3.58
CA THR A 78 0.41 -14.18 3.72
C THR A 78 1.12 -15.14 4.67
N GLU A 79 0.43 -16.21 5.10
CA GLU A 79 1.05 -17.30 5.86
C GLU A 79 2.27 -17.90 5.16
N THR A 80 2.20 -18.06 3.83
CA THR A 80 3.29 -18.57 3.00
C THR A 80 4.49 -17.63 3.03
N THR A 81 4.29 -16.33 2.78
CA THR A 81 5.38 -15.35 2.77
C THR A 81 5.91 -15.04 4.18
N TRP A 82 5.13 -15.30 5.22
CA TRP A 82 5.56 -15.13 6.62
C TRP A 82 6.75 -16.03 7.00
N GLN A 83 6.93 -17.15 6.30
CA GLN A 83 8.06 -18.06 6.54
C GLN A 83 9.40 -17.38 6.22
N ASP A 84 9.40 -16.38 5.34
CA ASP A 84 10.57 -15.54 5.07
C ASP A 84 10.57 -14.33 6.00
N GLU A 85 11.59 -14.24 6.86
CA GLU A 85 11.75 -13.12 7.79
C GLU A 85 11.90 -11.77 7.09
N GLY A 86 12.42 -11.76 5.86
CA GLY A 86 12.53 -10.55 5.02
C GLY A 86 11.19 -10.04 4.48
N GLU A 87 10.18 -10.91 4.45
CA GLU A 87 8.82 -10.59 4.00
C GLU A 87 7.84 -10.37 5.16
N ARG A 88 8.29 -10.52 6.42
CA ARG A 88 7.55 -10.10 7.62
C ARG A 88 7.51 -8.58 7.74
N LYS A 89 6.81 -7.92 6.83
CA LYS A 89 6.65 -6.46 6.76
C LYS A 89 5.29 -6.07 6.23
N LEU A 90 4.72 -5.00 6.77
CA LEU A 90 3.60 -4.28 6.17
C LEU A 90 4.15 -3.28 5.17
N THR A 91 3.56 -3.23 3.98
CA THR A 91 3.83 -2.18 3.00
C THR A 91 2.58 -1.32 2.84
N CYS A 92 2.67 -0.07 3.25
CA CYS A 92 1.56 0.87 3.24
C CYS A 92 1.56 1.61 1.90
N VAL A 93 0.51 1.42 1.11
CA VAL A 93 0.42 1.98 -0.25
C VAL A 93 -0.71 3.00 -0.30
N ALA A 94 -0.40 4.22 -0.73
CA ALA A 94 -1.41 5.19 -1.14
C ALA A 94 -1.75 4.98 -2.62
N LEU A 95 -3.02 4.95 -2.97
CA LEU A 95 -3.52 4.79 -4.33
C LEU A 95 -4.04 6.12 -4.88
N SER A 96 -3.74 6.40 -6.15
CA SER A 96 -4.16 7.61 -6.85
C SER A 96 -4.81 7.29 -8.18
N LEU A 97 -6.06 7.73 -8.35
CA LEU A 97 -6.83 7.63 -9.59
C LEU A 97 -7.45 9.01 -9.89
N PRO A 98 -7.04 9.69 -10.99
CA PRO A 98 -6.04 9.26 -11.97
C PRO A 98 -4.62 9.22 -11.37
N GLY A 99 -3.72 8.50 -12.05
CA GLY A 99 -2.32 8.43 -11.65
C GLY A 99 -1.64 9.80 -11.63
N GLN A 100 -0.66 9.96 -10.74
CA GLN A 100 0.09 11.20 -10.52
C GLN A 100 1.48 11.14 -11.16
N LYS A 101 2.02 12.32 -11.50
CA LYS A 101 3.40 12.52 -11.95
C LYS A 101 4.23 13.28 -10.91
N SER A 102 3.83 13.15 -9.65
CA SER A 102 4.49 13.76 -8.50
C SER A 102 4.28 12.88 -7.28
N SER A 103 5.11 13.07 -6.26
CA SER A 103 4.91 12.44 -4.96
C SER A 103 3.59 12.87 -4.33
N LEU A 104 2.94 11.95 -3.62
CA LEU A 104 1.75 12.19 -2.81
C LEU A 104 2.07 12.83 -1.45
N LYS A 105 3.34 13.12 -1.17
CA LYS A 105 3.77 13.75 0.08
C LYS A 105 3.11 15.12 0.23
N ASP A 106 2.55 15.41 1.41
CA ASP A 106 1.90 16.68 1.74
C ASP A 106 0.78 17.10 0.75
N SER A 107 0.16 16.12 0.05
CA SER A 107 -0.80 16.34 -1.05
C SER A 107 -2.25 16.01 -0.70
N GLY A 108 -2.58 15.89 0.59
CA GLY A 108 -3.89 15.45 1.07
C GLY A 108 -5.08 16.35 0.74
N LYS A 109 -4.85 17.51 0.12
CA LYS A 109 -5.87 18.50 -0.28
C LYS A 109 -6.08 18.54 -1.79
#